data_AF-A0A9D7Y2Q0-F1
#
_entry.id   AF-A0A9D7Y2Q0-F1
#
_cell.length_a   1.000
_cell.length_b   1.000
_cell.length_c   1.000
_cell.angle_alpha   90.00
_cell.angle_beta   90.00
_cell.angle_gamma   90.00
#
_symmetry.space_group_name_H-M   'P 1'
#
loop_
_entity.id
_entity.type
_entity.pdbx_description
1 polymer ?
#
loop_
_entity_poly.entity_id
_entity_poly.type
_entity_poly.pdbx_seq_one_letter_code
_entity_poly.pdbx_strand_id
1 'polypeptide(L)'
;MNRFLIVLFLTVIHLPLAAQTIPEQGGKQTKITIEGNIYPALIIENGDTLILVDLDNVSITALRTFANDEEYRKYERFRNYAAKVYPFAKEAIRIFRELEYASQQMTKKEKKKKIAELEVQLTKEFEEPLTNLTKLQGKIMIKMIEKETGEPIYTMIKDLKGGFKAFYWNMFSKLYSYDLKEGYNKGDYPILDAVLQDFDVSYRIENETSLKYVKLNRKSEK
;
A
#
# COMPACT_ATOMS: atom_id res chain seq x y z
N MET A 1 18.71 -68.15 -42.01
CA MET A 1 18.12 -67.21 -42.99
C MET A 1 17.30 -66.20 -42.19
N ASN A 2 17.72 -64.93 -42.22
CA ASN A 2 17.10 -63.67 -41.74
C ASN A 2 16.34 -63.66 -40.38
N ARG A 3 16.87 -63.08 -39.28
CA ARG A 3 17.15 -61.65 -38.94
C ARG A 3 15.88 -60.82 -38.64
N PHE A 4 15.99 -60.00 -37.59
CA PHE A 4 15.11 -58.89 -37.09
C PHE A 4 14.34 -59.22 -35.80
N LEU A 5 14.90 -58.95 -34.60
CA LEU A 5 15.14 -57.66 -33.91
C LEU A 5 13.83 -57.03 -33.40
N ILE A 6 13.45 -57.40 -32.18
CA ILE A 6 12.37 -56.78 -31.41
C ILE A 6 12.94 -55.49 -30.79
N VAL A 7 12.56 -54.34 -31.32
CA VAL A 7 12.72 -53.04 -30.65
C VAL A 7 11.32 -52.45 -30.54
N LEU A 8 10.77 -52.53 -29.33
CA LEU A 8 9.48 -51.97 -28.94
C LEU A 8 9.62 -50.43 -28.93
N PHE A 9 9.21 -49.78 -30.02
CA PHE A 9 9.23 -48.34 -30.16
C PHE A 9 8.05 -47.73 -29.39
N LEU A 10 8.35 -47.15 -28.22
CA LEU A 10 7.46 -46.27 -27.47
C LEU A 10 7.24 -44.99 -28.27
N THR A 11 6.22 -44.97 -29.14
CA THR A 11 5.78 -43.72 -29.77
C THR A 11 5.00 -42.91 -28.75
N VAL A 12 5.71 -42.05 -28.03
CA VAL A 12 5.12 -40.90 -27.33
C VAL A 12 4.50 -40.00 -28.38
N ILE A 13 3.17 -39.98 -28.43
CA ILE A 13 2.41 -38.99 -29.19
C ILE A 13 2.63 -37.64 -28.50
N HIS A 14 3.55 -36.84 -29.01
CA HIS A 14 3.61 -35.42 -28.68
C HIS A 14 2.50 -34.71 -29.44
N LEU A 15 1.33 -34.55 -28.81
CA LEU A 15 0.44 -33.45 -29.20
C LEU A 15 1.21 -32.14 -28.92
N PRO A 16 1.46 -31.29 -29.91
CA PRO A 16 1.90 -29.94 -29.63
C PRO A 16 0.74 -29.27 -28.88
N LEU A 17 0.96 -29.01 -27.60
CA LEU A 17 0.12 -28.14 -26.81
C LEU A 17 0.27 -26.74 -27.42
N ALA A 18 -0.55 -26.43 -28.43
CA ALA A 18 -0.74 -25.07 -28.86
C ALA A 18 -1.34 -24.33 -27.65
N ALA A 19 -0.49 -23.64 -26.90
CA ALA A 19 -0.94 -22.63 -25.97
C ALA A 19 -1.88 -21.72 -26.76
N GLN A 20 -3.13 -21.56 -26.30
CA GLN A 20 -4.00 -20.52 -26.84
C GLN A 20 -3.29 -19.20 -26.58
N THR A 21 -2.66 -18.63 -27.61
CA THR A 21 -2.22 -17.24 -27.56
C THR A 21 -3.48 -16.42 -27.42
N ILE A 22 -3.60 -15.70 -26.31
CA ILE A 22 -4.60 -14.65 -26.15
C ILE A 22 -4.43 -13.75 -27.38
N PRO A 23 -5.47 -13.51 -28.20
CA PRO A 23 -5.34 -12.62 -29.34
C PRO A 23 -4.85 -11.28 -28.83
N GLU A 24 -3.70 -10.84 -29.35
CA GLU A 24 -3.13 -9.53 -29.08
C GLU A 24 -4.12 -8.51 -29.62
N GLN A 25 -5.03 -8.03 -28.76
CA GLN A 25 -6.05 -7.09 -29.17
C GLN A 25 -5.40 -5.72 -29.43
N GLY A 26 -5.02 -5.54 -30.69
CA GLY A 26 -4.95 -4.31 -31.46
C GLY A 26 -4.57 -3.04 -30.72
N GLY A 27 -3.27 -2.76 -30.65
CA GLY A 27 -2.78 -1.38 -30.61
C GLY A 27 -1.34 -1.21 -30.11
N LYS A 28 -0.66 -0.18 -30.61
CA LYS A 28 0.68 0.19 -30.15
C LYS A 28 0.57 1.08 -28.92
N GLN A 29 1.08 0.61 -27.78
CA GLN A 29 1.19 1.46 -26.58
C GLN A 29 2.20 2.58 -26.82
N THR A 30 1.83 3.80 -26.44
CA THR A 30 2.64 5.00 -26.56
C THR A 30 2.38 5.95 -25.38
N LYS A 31 3.16 7.02 -25.29
CA LYS A 31 2.92 8.15 -24.39
C LYS A 31 2.61 9.39 -25.21
N ILE A 32 1.55 10.10 -24.84
CA ILE A 32 1.15 11.36 -25.49
C ILE A 32 1.14 12.49 -24.48
N THR A 33 1.41 13.71 -24.94
CA THR A 33 1.37 14.92 -24.11
C THR A 33 0.11 15.72 -24.43
N ILE A 34 -0.74 15.93 -23.44
CA ILE A 34 -1.95 16.76 -23.54
C ILE A 34 -1.85 17.83 -22.46
N GLU A 35 -1.88 19.10 -22.85
CA GLU A 35 -1.82 20.25 -21.93
C GLU A 35 -0.61 20.20 -20.96
N GLY A 36 0.51 19.62 -21.41
CA GLY A 36 1.72 19.47 -20.60
C GLY A 36 1.78 18.23 -19.70
N ASN A 37 0.71 17.43 -19.64
CA ASN A 37 0.64 16.17 -18.89
C ASN A 37 0.87 14.98 -19.82
N ILE A 38 1.61 13.97 -19.35
CA ILE A 38 1.94 12.76 -20.13
C ILE A 38 0.99 11.62 -19.76
N TYR A 39 0.25 11.10 -20.75
CA TYR A 39 -0.69 10.00 -20.58
C TYR A 39 -0.25 8.76 -21.37
N PRO A 40 -0.40 7.55 -20.81
CA PRO A 40 -0.33 6.34 -21.61
C PRO A 40 -1.52 6.32 -22.59
N ALA A 41 -1.25 5.92 -23.82
CA ALA A 41 -2.26 5.80 -24.86
C ALA A 41 -2.05 4.55 -25.70
N LEU A 42 -3.14 4.00 -26.23
CA LEU A 42 -3.16 2.90 -27.17
C LEU A 42 -3.56 3.44 -28.54
N ILE A 43 -2.66 3.35 -29.52
CA ILE A 43 -3.00 3.63 -30.91
C ILE A 43 -3.57 2.35 -31.51
N ILE A 44 -4.87 2.34 -31.80
CA ILE A 44 -5.54 1.19 -32.42
C ILE A 44 -5.23 1.11 -33.93
N GLU A 45 -5.45 -0.05 -34.55
CA GLU A 45 -4.99 -0.34 -35.92
C GLU A 45 -5.51 0.62 -37.00
N ASN A 46 -6.67 1.25 -36.76
CA ASN A 46 -7.27 2.25 -37.67
C ASN A 46 -6.65 3.66 -37.52
N GLY A 47 -5.73 3.85 -36.57
CA GLY A 47 -5.06 5.13 -36.30
C GLY A 47 -5.69 5.99 -35.19
N ASP A 48 -6.82 5.57 -34.59
CA ASP A 48 -7.39 6.30 -33.46
C ASP A 48 -6.54 6.12 -32.19
N THR A 49 -6.61 7.12 -31.30
CA THR A 49 -5.85 7.13 -30.04
C THR A 49 -6.80 6.98 -28.86
N LEU A 50 -6.66 5.89 -28.11
CA LEU A 50 -7.36 5.67 -26.84
C LEU A 50 -6.44 6.09 -25.68
N ILE A 51 -6.84 7.10 -24.94
CA ILE A 51 -6.09 7.55 -23.76
C ILE A 51 -6.45 6.64 -22.59
N LEU A 52 -5.43 6.08 -21.94
CA LEU A 52 -5.59 5.27 -20.74
C LEU A 52 -5.43 6.20 -19.53
N VAL A 53 -6.55 6.54 -18.89
CA VAL A 53 -6.57 7.34 -17.66
C VAL A 53 -7.14 6.49 -16.55
N ASP A 54 -6.36 6.29 -15.50
CA ASP A 54 -6.88 5.80 -14.24
C ASP A 54 -7.63 6.96 -13.57
N LEU A 55 -8.94 6.80 -13.37
CA LEU A 55 -9.72 7.78 -12.62
C LEU A 55 -9.38 7.69 -11.13
N ASP A 56 -9.38 8.84 -10.46
CA ASP A 56 -9.30 8.89 -9.01
C ASP A 56 -10.44 8.07 -8.40
N ASN A 57 -10.14 7.34 -7.32
CA ASN A 57 -11.16 6.60 -6.60
C ASN A 57 -12.17 7.59 -5.99
N VAL A 58 -13.43 7.52 -6.41
CA VAL A 58 -14.52 8.25 -5.78
C VAL A 58 -15.15 7.34 -4.71
N SER A 59 -15.06 7.74 -3.44
CA SER A 59 -15.76 7.04 -2.36
C SER A 59 -17.26 7.33 -2.44
N ILE A 60 -18.03 6.37 -2.97
CA ILE A 60 -19.50 6.45 -2.98
C ILE A 60 -20.01 5.87 -1.66
N THR A 61 -20.29 6.73 -0.70
CA THR A 61 -20.89 6.34 0.58
C THR A 61 -22.41 6.34 0.46
N ALA A 62 -23.05 5.18 0.62
CA ALA A 62 -24.51 5.10 0.75
C ALA A 62 -24.99 5.89 1.98
N LEU A 63 -26.22 6.45 1.93
CA LEU A 63 -26.83 7.11 3.09
C LEU A 63 -26.80 6.16 4.30
N ARG A 64 -26.01 6.51 5.31
CA ARG A 64 -25.85 5.66 6.51
C ARG A 64 -27.09 5.80 7.38
N THR A 65 -27.73 4.66 7.67
CA THR A 65 -28.77 4.58 8.69
C THR A 65 -28.13 4.22 10.02
N PHE A 66 -28.28 5.09 11.01
CA PHE A 66 -27.86 4.82 12.40
C PHE A 66 -29.03 4.22 13.17
N ALA A 67 -28.77 3.32 14.10
CA ALA A 67 -29.84 2.74 14.93
C ALA A 67 -30.50 3.80 15.83
N ASN A 68 -29.72 4.80 16.27
CA ASN A 68 -30.17 5.90 17.12
C ASN A 68 -29.22 7.11 17.08
N ASP A 69 -29.63 8.21 17.72
CA ASP A 69 -28.85 9.46 17.82
C ASP A 69 -27.53 9.31 18.58
N GLU A 70 -27.42 8.35 19.49
CA GLU A 70 -26.17 8.08 20.21
C GLU A 70 -25.11 7.52 19.27
N GLU A 71 -25.50 6.58 18.42
CA GLU A 71 -24.64 5.98 17.41
C GLU A 71 -24.16 7.04 16.40
N TYR A 72 -25.07 7.90 15.95
CA TYR A 72 -24.74 9.04 15.10
C TYR A 72 -23.70 9.97 15.77
N ARG A 73 -23.94 10.39 17.02
CA ARG A 73 -23.00 11.23 17.77
C ARG A 73 -21.64 10.55 18.00
N LYS A 74 -21.63 9.23 18.15
CA LYS A 74 -20.38 8.46 18.26
C LYS A 74 -19.62 8.46 16.94
N TYR A 75 -20.31 8.24 15.83
CA TYR A 75 -19.76 8.36 14.48
C TYR A 75 -19.17 9.75 14.21
N GLU A 76 -19.91 10.83 14.47
CA GLU A 76 -19.43 12.22 14.30
C GLU A 76 -18.14 12.47 15.07
N ARG A 77 -18.07 12.00 16.33
CA ARG A 77 -16.89 12.13 17.17
C ARG A 77 -15.70 11.38 16.59
N PHE A 78 -15.91 10.16 16.10
CA PHE A 78 -14.86 9.36 15.48
C PHE A 78 -14.39 10.00 14.17
N ARG A 79 -15.29 10.55 13.35
CA ARG A 79 -14.94 11.29 12.14
C ARG A 79 -14.08 12.52 12.44
N ASN A 80 -14.42 13.27 13.49
CA ASN A 80 -13.61 14.43 13.92
C ASN A 80 -12.21 14.00 14.40
N TYR A 81 -12.10 12.88 15.13
CA TYR A 81 -10.80 12.33 15.51
C TYR A 81 -10.02 11.79 14.32
N ALA A 82 -10.69 11.12 13.38
CA ALA A 82 -10.12 10.65 12.13
C ALA A 82 -9.56 11.82 11.30
N ALA A 83 -10.30 12.92 11.16
CA ALA A 83 -9.82 14.12 10.47
C ALA A 83 -8.56 14.70 11.12
N LYS A 84 -8.49 14.69 12.46
CA LYS A 84 -7.30 15.16 13.20
C LYS A 84 -6.07 14.29 12.93
N VAL A 85 -6.24 12.97 12.86
CA VAL A 85 -5.11 12.03 12.71
C VAL A 85 -4.78 11.65 11.27
N TYR A 86 -5.67 11.97 10.34
CA TYR A 86 -5.53 11.74 8.91
C TYR A 86 -4.15 12.13 8.34
N PRO A 87 -3.62 13.35 8.57
CA PRO A 87 -2.32 13.72 8.01
C PRO A 87 -1.18 12.81 8.50
N PHE A 88 -1.20 12.37 9.75
CA PHE A 88 -0.18 11.48 10.31
C PHE A 88 -0.30 10.07 9.72
N ALA A 89 -1.52 9.55 9.58
CA ALA A 89 -1.74 8.25 8.95
C ALA A 89 -1.27 8.24 7.49
N LYS A 90 -1.62 9.28 6.72
CA LYS A 90 -1.21 9.43 5.32
C LYS A 90 0.30 9.50 5.17
N GLU A 91 0.97 10.22 6.07
CA GLU A 91 2.43 10.30 6.05
C GLU A 91 3.08 8.95 6.37
N ALA A 92 2.59 8.25 7.39
CA ALA A 92 3.07 6.92 7.75
C ALA A 92 2.92 5.91 6.61
N ILE A 93 1.77 5.91 5.93
CA ILE A 93 1.51 5.07 4.76
C ILE A 93 2.48 5.42 3.62
N ARG A 94 2.72 6.71 3.34
CA ARG A 94 3.71 7.12 2.35
C ARG A 94 5.10 6.56 2.66
N ILE A 95 5.57 6.77 3.88
CA ILE A 95 6.88 6.28 4.34
C ILE A 95 6.97 4.77 4.17
N PHE A 96 5.93 4.04 4.58
CA PHE A 96 5.85 2.59 4.43
C PHE A 96 5.99 2.15 2.97
N ARG A 97 5.17 2.71 2.07
CA ARG A 97 5.19 2.38 0.63
C ARG A 97 6.51 2.75 -0.04
N GLU A 98 7.09 3.90 0.29
CA GLU A 98 8.41 4.30 -0.24
C GLU A 98 9.51 3.35 0.23
N LEU A 99 9.46 2.91 1.50
CA LEU A 99 10.38 1.91 2.03
C LEU A 99 10.19 0.55 1.39
N GLU A 100 8.95 0.09 1.17
CA GLU A 100 8.67 -1.16 0.45
C GLU A 100 9.25 -1.12 -0.96
N TYR A 101 8.96 -0.05 -1.70
CA TYR A 101 9.45 0.15 -3.07
C TYR A 101 10.98 0.15 -3.11
N ALA A 102 11.62 0.96 -2.27
CA ALA A 102 13.07 1.05 -2.25
C ALA A 102 13.75 -0.23 -1.74
N SER A 103 13.09 -0.99 -0.86
CA SER A 103 13.60 -2.26 -0.34
C SER A 103 13.79 -3.31 -1.43
N GLN A 104 13.08 -3.21 -2.56
CA GLN A 104 13.24 -4.11 -3.70
C GLN A 104 14.64 -4.01 -4.32
N GLN A 105 15.30 -2.86 -4.17
CA GLN A 105 16.61 -2.56 -4.77
C GLN A 105 17.72 -2.41 -3.72
N MET A 106 17.43 -2.67 -2.43
CA MET A 106 18.37 -2.49 -1.33
C MET A 106 18.78 -3.82 -0.72
N THR A 107 20.04 -3.92 -0.31
CA THR A 107 20.48 -5.01 0.58
C THR A 107 19.84 -4.87 1.95
N LYS A 108 19.78 -5.98 2.72
CA LYS A 108 19.28 -5.96 4.12
C LYS A 108 20.00 -4.91 4.99
N LYS A 109 21.30 -4.71 4.75
CA LYS A 109 22.12 -3.72 5.48
C LYS A 109 21.73 -2.28 5.12
N GLU A 110 21.53 -2.00 3.84
CA GLU A 110 21.10 -0.67 3.36
C GLU A 110 19.68 -0.35 3.85
N LYS A 111 18.75 -1.31 3.74
CA LYS A 111 17.38 -1.17 4.28
C LYS A 111 17.42 -0.80 5.77
N LYS A 112 18.16 -1.55 6.59
CA LYS A 112 18.29 -1.28 8.03
C LYS A 112 18.92 0.08 8.34
N LYS A 113 19.90 0.51 7.53
CA LYS A 113 20.50 1.84 7.65
C LYS A 113 19.47 2.92 7.34
N LYS A 114 18.73 2.76 6.24
CA LYS A 114 17.73 3.74 5.79
C LYS A 114 16.56 3.88 6.77
N ILE A 115 16.04 2.77 7.28
CA ILE A 115 15.02 2.78 8.34
C ILE A 115 15.50 3.60 9.53
N ALA A 116 16.74 3.39 9.98
CA ALA A 116 17.29 4.13 11.11
C ALA A 116 17.47 5.63 10.86
N GLU A 117 17.80 6.03 9.63
CA GLU A 117 17.88 7.45 9.25
C GLU A 117 16.48 8.10 9.31
N LEU A 118 15.47 7.41 8.76
CA LEU A 118 14.09 7.87 8.78
C LEU A 118 13.52 7.92 10.20
N GLU A 119 13.80 6.94 11.05
CA GLU A 119 13.40 6.93 12.46
C GLU A 119 13.82 8.21 13.18
N VAL A 120 15.08 8.62 13.03
CA VAL A 120 15.61 9.84 13.67
C VAL A 120 14.89 11.08 13.14
N GLN A 121 14.71 11.17 11.82
CA GLN A 121 14.06 12.31 11.17
C GLN A 121 12.60 12.44 11.61
N LEU A 122 11.85 11.34 11.53
CA LEU A 122 10.42 11.29 11.80
C LEU A 122 10.11 11.42 13.28
N THR A 123 10.96 10.90 14.16
CA THR A 123 10.77 11.09 15.60
C THR A 123 10.88 12.58 15.95
N LYS A 124 11.87 13.30 15.40
CA LYS A 124 11.99 14.75 15.62
C LYS A 124 10.76 15.52 15.13
N GLU A 125 10.15 15.09 14.03
CA GLU A 125 9.00 15.76 13.41
C GLU A 125 7.66 15.39 14.08
N PHE A 126 7.50 14.13 14.50
CA PHE A 126 6.20 13.58 14.89
C PHE A 126 6.10 13.13 16.35
N GLU A 127 7.19 13.11 17.14
CA GLU A 127 7.14 12.67 18.55
C GLU A 127 6.15 13.47 19.40
N GLU A 128 6.26 14.80 19.37
CA GLU A 128 5.37 15.69 20.13
C GLU A 128 3.89 15.55 19.69
N PRO A 129 3.52 15.69 18.40
CA PRO A 129 2.13 15.59 17.99
C PRO A 129 1.54 14.20 18.26
N LEU A 130 2.32 13.13 18.12
CA LEU A 130 1.86 11.77 18.41
C LEU A 130 1.65 11.54 19.91
N THR A 131 2.52 12.08 20.76
CA THR A 131 2.38 12.00 22.22
C THR A 131 1.15 12.76 22.73
N ASN A 132 0.76 13.83 22.03
CA ASN A 132 -0.41 14.64 22.34
C ASN A 132 -1.75 14.03 21.86
N LEU A 133 -1.73 12.87 21.19
CA LEU A 133 -2.95 12.19 20.78
C LEU A 133 -3.64 11.51 21.97
N THR A 134 -4.97 11.58 21.98
CA THR A 134 -5.74 10.74 22.90
C THR A 134 -5.63 9.27 22.50
N LYS A 135 -5.90 8.35 23.43
CA LYS A 135 -5.89 6.91 23.13
C LYS A 135 -6.77 6.56 21.92
N LEU A 136 -7.96 7.13 21.85
CA LEU A 136 -8.88 6.86 20.74
C LEU A 136 -8.38 7.45 19.42
N GLN A 137 -7.79 8.64 19.44
CA GLN A 137 -7.15 9.24 18.25
C GLN A 137 -6.00 8.37 17.74
N GLY A 138 -5.10 7.93 18.63
CA GLY A 138 -4.02 7.02 18.29
C GLY A 138 -4.53 5.69 17.73
N LYS A 139 -5.59 5.11 18.31
CA LYS A 139 -6.22 3.89 17.80
C LYS A 139 -6.81 4.07 16.40
N ILE A 140 -7.53 5.16 16.14
CA ILE A 140 -8.09 5.45 14.81
C ILE A 140 -6.96 5.58 13.77
N MET A 141 -5.89 6.31 14.12
CA MET A 141 -4.72 6.47 13.26
C MET A 141 -4.07 5.13 12.91
N ILE A 142 -3.87 4.27 13.90
CA ILE A 142 -3.31 2.93 13.70
C ILE A 142 -4.21 2.12 12.76
N LYS A 143 -5.53 2.11 12.99
CA LYS A 143 -6.46 1.35 12.15
C LYS A 143 -6.54 1.88 10.71
N MET A 144 -6.34 3.18 10.49
CA MET A 144 -6.15 3.73 9.13
C MET A 144 -4.92 3.12 8.44
N ILE A 145 -3.78 3.10 9.13
CA ILE A 145 -2.52 2.56 8.61
C ILE A 145 -2.65 1.06 8.33
N GLU A 146 -3.18 0.29 9.28
CA GLU A 146 -3.36 -1.16 9.15
C GLU A 146 -4.34 -1.51 8.03
N LYS A 147 -5.44 -0.75 7.87
CA LYS A 147 -6.40 -0.93 6.77
C LYS A 147 -5.76 -0.74 5.39
N GLU A 148 -4.89 0.25 5.24
CA GLU A 148 -4.27 0.59 3.95
C GLU A 148 -3.08 -0.32 3.62
N THR A 149 -2.28 -0.66 4.62
CA THR A 149 -1.07 -1.48 4.43
C THR A 149 -1.37 -2.98 4.44
N GLY A 150 -2.45 -3.41 5.10
CA GLY A 150 -2.76 -4.81 5.34
C GLY A 150 -1.86 -5.47 6.38
N GLU A 151 -0.99 -4.69 7.06
CA GLU A 151 -0.06 -5.19 8.06
C GLU A 151 -0.41 -4.68 9.45
N PRO A 152 -0.35 -5.53 10.50
CA PRO A 152 -0.49 -5.07 11.89
C PRO A 152 0.61 -4.07 12.24
N ILE A 153 0.30 -3.01 12.99
CA ILE A 153 1.30 -2.00 13.36
C ILE A 153 2.48 -2.61 14.14
N TYR A 154 2.23 -3.72 14.86
CA TYR A 154 3.26 -4.54 15.48
C TYR A 154 4.39 -4.95 14.51
N THR A 155 4.05 -5.34 13.28
CA THR A 155 5.04 -5.79 12.29
C THR A 155 5.92 -4.64 11.82
N MET A 156 5.37 -3.43 11.74
CA MET A 156 6.13 -2.23 11.38
C MET A 156 7.08 -1.79 12.49
N ILE A 157 6.65 -1.87 13.76
CA ILE A 157 7.45 -1.44 14.91
C ILE A 157 8.56 -2.45 15.26
N LYS A 158 8.34 -3.75 15.00
CA LYS A 158 9.29 -4.80 15.43
C LYS A 158 10.68 -4.61 14.80
N ASP A 159 10.73 -4.04 13.60
CA ASP A 159 11.93 -3.83 12.78
C ASP A 159 12.71 -2.57 13.16
N LEU A 160 12.17 -1.75 14.08
CA LEU A 160 12.80 -0.52 14.53
C LEU A 160 13.99 -0.75 15.47
N LYS A 161 14.91 0.22 15.55
CA LYS A 161 16.06 0.17 16.48
C LYS A 161 15.65 0.37 17.94
N GLY A 162 16.45 -0.19 18.86
CA GLY A 162 16.12 -0.33 20.29
C GLY A 162 15.58 0.91 21.01
N GLY A 163 16.17 2.09 20.79
CA GLY A 163 15.71 3.34 21.43
C GLY A 163 14.33 3.80 20.92
N PHE A 164 14.15 3.84 19.60
CA PHE A 164 12.87 4.21 18.98
C PHE A 164 11.80 3.16 19.23
N LYS A 165 12.16 1.89 19.09
CA LYS A 165 11.30 0.75 19.41
C LYS A 165 10.71 0.90 20.81
N ALA A 166 11.51 1.24 21.82
CA ALA A 166 11.03 1.45 23.19
C ALA A 166 10.06 2.64 23.29
N PHE A 167 10.36 3.77 22.66
CA PHE A 167 9.46 4.93 22.60
C PHE A 167 8.08 4.55 22.01
N TYR A 168 8.07 3.97 20.81
CA TYR A 168 6.82 3.57 20.14
C TYR A 168 6.09 2.48 20.92
N TRP A 169 6.80 1.53 21.53
CA TRP A 169 6.18 0.56 22.43
C TRP A 169 5.51 1.19 23.64
N ASN A 170 6.15 2.16 24.29
CA ASN A 170 5.57 2.87 25.42
C ASN A 170 4.36 3.72 25.00
N MET A 171 4.40 4.31 23.80
CA MET A 171 3.29 5.08 23.26
C MET A 171 2.10 4.17 22.91
N PHE A 172 2.35 3.04 22.24
CA PHE A 172 1.30 2.16 21.74
C PHE A 172 0.81 1.12 22.75
N SER A 173 1.62 0.71 23.73
CA SER A 173 1.17 -0.17 24.84
C SER A 173 -0.02 0.42 25.62
N LYS A 174 -0.13 1.76 25.67
CA LYS A 174 -1.26 2.46 26.29
C LYS A 174 -2.59 2.30 25.53
N LEU A 175 -2.55 1.79 24.30
CA LEU A 175 -3.69 1.65 23.38
C LEU A 175 -4.37 0.26 23.42
N TYR A 176 -3.94 -0.64 24.31
CA TYR A 176 -4.25 -2.08 24.39
C TYR A 176 -3.38 -2.94 23.47
N SER A 177 -2.50 -3.74 24.07
CA SER A 177 -1.54 -4.62 23.39
C SER A 177 -2.17 -5.71 22.50
N TYR A 178 -3.45 -6.05 22.72
CA TYR A 178 -4.18 -7.06 21.95
C TYR A 178 -4.49 -6.57 20.53
N ASP A 179 -4.99 -5.33 20.40
CA ASP A 179 -5.40 -4.72 19.13
C ASP A 179 -4.23 -4.49 18.14
N LEU A 180 -2.98 -4.46 18.61
CA LEU A 180 -1.80 -4.12 17.79
C LEU A 180 -1.24 -5.31 17.01
N LYS A 181 -1.50 -6.55 17.47
CA LYS A 181 -0.97 -7.76 16.84
C LYS A 181 -1.93 -8.34 15.79
N GLU A 182 -3.23 -8.17 16.01
CA GLU A 182 -4.27 -8.72 15.13
C GLU A 182 -4.47 -7.89 13.85
N GLY A 183 -4.03 -6.62 13.85
CA GLY A 183 -4.21 -5.73 12.72
C GLY A 183 -5.65 -5.24 12.56
N TYR A 184 -6.00 -4.78 11.36
CA TYR A 184 -7.34 -4.31 11.03
C TYR A 184 -8.17 -5.42 10.39
N ASN A 185 -9.33 -5.74 10.97
CA ASN A 185 -10.36 -6.56 10.32
C ASN A 185 -11.66 -5.78 10.20
N LYS A 186 -12.25 -5.83 9.01
CA LYS A 186 -13.55 -5.21 8.74
C LYS A 186 -14.65 -5.96 9.50
N GLY A 187 -15.46 -5.23 10.25
CA GLY A 187 -16.57 -5.76 11.05
C GLY A 187 -16.34 -5.69 12.56
N ASP A 188 -15.08 -5.66 13.02
CA ASP A 188 -14.74 -5.61 14.44
C ASP A 188 -15.26 -4.31 15.10
N TYR A 189 -15.27 -3.22 14.32
CA TYR A 189 -15.70 -1.90 14.77
C TYR A 189 -16.55 -1.20 13.70
N PRO A 190 -17.85 -1.50 13.57
CA PRO A 190 -18.68 -1.02 12.45
C PRO A 190 -18.69 0.51 12.28
N ILE A 191 -18.76 1.25 13.38
CA ILE A 191 -18.71 2.73 13.34
C ILE A 191 -17.33 3.23 12.90
N LEU A 192 -16.26 2.57 13.34
CA LEU A 192 -14.91 2.92 12.92
C LEU A 192 -14.73 2.58 11.44
N ASP A 193 -15.19 1.42 10.99
CA ASP A 193 -15.13 1.02 9.57
C ASP A 193 -15.82 2.03 8.67
N ALA A 194 -16.99 2.52 9.08
CA ALA A 194 -17.69 3.60 8.39
C ALA A 194 -16.81 4.85 8.32
N VAL A 195 -16.24 5.30 9.44
CA VAL A 195 -15.34 6.46 9.45
C VAL A 195 -14.12 6.24 8.56
N LEU A 196 -13.49 5.07 8.59
CA LEU A 196 -12.29 4.76 7.78
C LEU A 196 -12.57 4.69 6.27
N GLN A 197 -13.83 4.58 5.85
CA GLN A 197 -14.24 4.65 4.43
C GLN A 197 -14.35 6.10 3.93
N ASP A 198 -14.50 7.06 4.84
CA ASP A 198 -14.65 8.48 4.49
C ASP A 198 -13.30 9.16 4.20
N PHE A 199 -12.19 8.52 4.56
CA PHE A 199 -10.85 9.05 4.39
C PHE A 199 -10.05 8.23 3.38
N ASP A 200 -9.70 8.84 2.26
CA ASP A 200 -8.74 8.27 1.33
C ASP A 200 -7.30 8.54 1.81
N VAL A 201 -6.67 7.50 2.36
CA VAL A 201 -5.28 7.51 2.82
C VAL A 201 -4.34 6.82 1.82
N SER A 202 -4.85 6.41 0.67
CA SER A 202 -4.06 5.66 -0.30
C SER A 202 -2.88 6.48 -0.81
N TYR A 203 -1.77 5.78 -1.05
CA TYR A 203 -0.58 6.36 -1.63
C TYR A 203 0.03 5.37 -2.61
N ARG A 204 0.13 5.81 -3.87
CA ARG A 204 0.70 5.05 -4.97
C ARG A 204 1.95 5.77 -5.46
N ILE A 205 2.99 5.00 -5.78
CA ILE A 205 4.23 5.53 -6.34
C ILE A 205 4.10 5.45 -7.86
N GLU A 206 3.92 6.59 -8.51
CA GLU A 206 3.79 6.67 -9.97
C GLU A 206 5.15 6.72 -10.69
N ASN A 207 6.14 7.35 -10.06
CA ASN A 207 7.50 7.50 -10.60
C ASN A 207 8.53 7.77 -9.49
N GLU A 208 9.82 7.58 -9.78
CA GLU A 208 10.89 7.75 -8.78
C GLU A 208 11.02 9.20 -8.27
N THR A 209 10.54 10.19 -9.04
CA THR A 209 10.50 11.60 -8.64
C THR A 209 9.46 11.90 -7.56
N SER A 210 8.48 11.01 -7.33
CA SER A 210 7.45 11.18 -6.30
C SER A 210 7.89 10.74 -4.89
N LEU A 211 9.11 10.22 -4.73
CA LEU A 211 9.65 9.74 -3.46
C LEU A 211 10.13 10.91 -2.58
N LYS A 212 9.50 11.11 -1.42
CA LYS A 212 9.83 12.17 -0.46
C LYS A 212 10.97 11.77 0.49
N TYR A 213 10.99 10.52 0.92
CA TYR A 213 11.85 10.00 1.99
C TYR A 213 12.98 9.12 1.50
N VAL A 214 12.79 8.42 0.38
CA VAL A 214 13.80 7.49 -0.14
C VAL A 214 14.27 7.91 -1.53
N LYS A 215 15.57 8.21 -1.66
CA LYS A 215 16.20 8.43 -2.96
C LYS A 215 16.88 7.15 -3.42
N LEU A 216 16.52 6.67 -4.60
CA LEU A 216 17.20 5.55 -5.24
C LEU A 216 18.54 6.04 -5.81
N ASN A 217 19.65 5.56 -5.27
CA ASN A 217 20.96 5.77 -5.88
C ASN A 217 21.20 4.64 -6.87
N ARG A 218 20.77 4.82 -8.13
CA ARG A 218 21.21 3.93 -9.19
C ARG A 218 22.70 4.20 -9.40
N LYS A 219 23.57 3.26 -9.03
CA LYS A 219 24.93 3.26 -9.59
C LYS A 219 24.73 3.21 -11.10
N SER A 220 25.22 4.21 -11.83
CA SER A 220 25.28 4.12 -13.28
C SER A 220 25.96 2.80 -13.63
N GLU A 221 25.21 1.91 -14.27
CA GLU A 221 25.80 0.78 -14.97
C GLU A 221 26.84 1.38 -15.91
N LYS A 222 28.10 1.01 -15.65
CA LYS A 222 29.24 1.35 -16.49
C LYS A 222 29.22 0.49 -17.75
#